data_AF-M0M610-F1
#
_entry.id   AF-M0M610-F1
#
_cell.length_a   1.000
_cell.length_b   1.000
_cell.length_c   1.000
_cell.angle_alpha   90.00
_cell.angle_beta   90.00
_cell.angle_gamma   90.00
#
_symmetry.space_group_name_H-M   'P 1'
#
loop_
_entity.id
_entity.type
_entity.pdbx_description
1 polymer ?
#
loop_
_entity_poly.entity_id
_entity_poly.type
_entity_poly.pdbx_seq_one_letter_code
_entity_poly.pdbx_strand_id
1 'polypeptide(L)'
;MATSERGTVVQRLGSGIADVVERWMPSPFLFAILLSYLVFVGGILIEGAGPAAMVGYWYDGFWTLLTFGMQMVLILATGYVVAYHPLVRRGIERLTRIPNDGRQAVVLVGVIAMVVTWIQWGLGLIVGAVLAREMGRQAHERGLSVHYPLLCVAGYMGMGLTWHWGLAGSAPLLMNTPDNIFVEQGIVDGLISTSQTVFSLSLIHIS
;
A
#
# COMPACT_ATOMS: atom_id res chain seq x y z
N MET A 1 21.64 14.68 -22.80
CA MET A 1 22.36 13.55 -23.44
C MET A 1 21.80 12.27 -22.84
N ALA A 2 20.66 11.80 -23.35
CA ALA A 2 20.00 10.59 -22.87
C ALA A 2 20.65 9.39 -23.56
N THR A 3 21.34 8.55 -22.80
CA THR A 3 21.90 7.29 -23.25
C THR A 3 20.77 6.39 -23.72
N SER A 4 20.80 5.97 -24.98
CA SER A 4 19.88 4.97 -25.53
C SER A 4 20.17 3.61 -24.90
N GLU A 5 19.62 3.34 -23.72
CA GLU A 5 19.58 1.98 -23.20
C GLU A 5 18.64 1.16 -24.08
N ARG A 6 19.18 0.13 -24.75
CA ARG A 6 18.37 -0.88 -25.45
C ARG A 6 17.72 -1.78 -24.38
N GLY A 7 16.75 -1.23 -23.65
CA GLY A 7 15.93 -2.00 -22.72
C GLY A 7 15.16 -3.10 -23.46
N THR A 8 14.84 -4.16 -22.73
CA THR A 8 13.96 -5.23 -23.20
C THR A 8 12.62 -4.66 -23.70
N VAL A 9 11.89 -5.41 -24.54
CA VAL A 9 10.58 -4.98 -25.06
C VAL A 9 9.64 -4.55 -23.93
N VAL A 10 9.69 -5.27 -22.80
CA VAL A 10 8.92 -4.97 -21.59
C VAL A 10 9.31 -3.63 -20.97
N GLN A 11 10.60 -3.33 -20.86
CA GLN A 11 11.07 -2.05 -20.30
C GLN A 11 10.65 -0.86 -21.17
N ARG A 12 10.72 -1.00 -22.49
CA ARG A 12 10.30 0.07 -23.42
C ARG A 12 8.79 0.32 -23.39
N LEU A 13 8.01 -0.75 -23.25
CA LEU A 13 6.56 -0.65 -23.07
C LEU A 13 6.23 0.03 -21.73
N GLY A 14 6.91 -0.40 -20.66
CA GLY A 14 6.78 0.20 -19.33
C GLY A 14 7.10 1.69 -19.32
N SER A 15 8.22 2.10 -19.93
CA SER A 15 8.60 3.51 -20.02
C SER A 15 7.61 4.32 -20.85
N GLY A 16 7.15 3.79 -21.99
CA GLY A 16 6.17 4.49 -22.83
C GLY A 16 4.83 4.72 -22.13
N ILE A 17 4.35 3.75 -21.35
CA ILE A 17 3.13 3.92 -20.53
C ILE A 17 3.39 4.95 -19.43
N ALA A 18 4.52 4.85 -18.72
CA ALA A 18 4.87 5.79 -17.65
C ALA A 18 4.93 7.24 -18.18
N ASP A 19 5.59 7.49 -19.30
CA ASP A 19 5.73 8.82 -19.90
C ASP A 19 4.37 9.45 -20.26
N VAL A 20 3.45 8.63 -20.80
CA VAL A 20 2.08 9.08 -21.11
C VAL A 20 1.33 9.39 -19.82
N VAL A 21 1.36 8.47 -18.86
CA VAL A 21 0.64 8.61 -17.59
C VAL A 21 1.14 9.81 -16.80
N GLU A 22 2.46 9.98 -16.64
CA GLU A 22 3.05 11.13 -15.94
C GLU A 22 2.71 12.47 -16.61
N ARG A 23 2.57 12.49 -17.93
CA ARG A 23 2.23 13.71 -18.68
C ARG A 23 0.77 14.10 -18.56
N TRP A 24 -0.14 13.14 -18.40
CA TRP A 24 -1.58 13.38 -18.36
C TRP A 24 -2.18 13.34 -16.95
N MET A 25 -1.51 12.72 -15.99
CA MET A 25 -1.99 12.62 -14.61
C MET A 25 -2.00 14.01 -13.98
N PRO A 26 -3.18 14.61 -13.73
CA PRO A 26 -3.25 15.86 -13.01
C PRO A 26 -2.79 15.65 -11.58
N SER A 27 -2.42 16.73 -10.89
CA SER A 27 -2.15 16.61 -9.46
C SER A 27 -3.37 15.99 -8.76
N PRO A 28 -3.18 15.08 -7.78
CA PRO A 28 -4.31 14.42 -7.10
C PRO A 28 -5.33 15.41 -6.54
N PHE A 29 -4.86 16.58 -6.08
CA PHE A 29 -5.70 17.67 -5.61
C PHE A 29 -6.57 18.28 -6.72
N LEU A 30 -6.00 18.56 -7.89
CA LEU A 30 -6.76 19.06 -9.04
C LEU A 30 -7.81 18.02 -9.48
N PHE A 31 -7.44 16.76 -9.51
CA PHE A 31 -8.36 15.67 -9.83
C PHE A 31 -9.54 15.61 -8.85
N ALA A 32 -9.29 15.74 -7.54
CA ALA A 32 -10.33 15.78 -6.52
C ALA A 32 -11.29 16.98 -6.67
N ILE A 33 -10.76 18.16 -7.02
CA ILE A 33 -11.59 19.35 -7.29
C ILE A 33 -12.49 19.13 -8.51
N LEU A 34 -11.92 18.63 -9.62
CA LEU A 34 -12.68 18.37 -10.84
C LEU A 34 -13.81 17.36 -10.60
N LEU A 35 -13.49 16.27 -9.88
CA LEU A 35 -14.48 15.26 -9.52
C LEU A 35 -15.56 15.82 -8.59
N SER A 36 -15.19 16.69 -7.63
CA SER A 36 -16.15 17.35 -6.74
C SER A 36 -17.16 18.19 -7.54
N TYR A 37 -16.69 18.98 -8.51
CA TYR A 37 -17.60 19.74 -9.38
C TYR A 37 -18.44 18.84 -10.28
N LEU A 38 -17.87 17.77 -10.82
CA LEU A 38 -18.59 16.82 -11.66
C LEU A 38 -19.72 16.15 -10.88
N VAL A 39 -19.46 15.69 -9.65
CA VAL A 39 -20.47 15.10 -8.77
C VAL A 39 -21.51 16.15 -8.35
N PHE A 40 -21.09 17.39 -8.07
CA PHE A 40 -22.00 18.49 -7.74
C PHE A 40 -22.99 18.78 -8.88
N VAL A 41 -22.49 18.91 -10.11
CA VAL A 41 -23.32 19.14 -11.30
C VAL A 41 -24.18 17.91 -11.61
N GLY A 42 -23.61 16.70 -11.49
CA GLY A 42 -24.33 15.44 -11.68
C GLY A 42 -25.51 15.28 -10.71
N GLY A 43 -25.34 15.59 -9.43
CA GLY A 43 -26.43 15.52 -8.45
C GLY A 43 -27.55 16.52 -8.72
N ILE A 44 -27.25 17.68 -9.33
CA ILE A 44 -28.28 18.64 -9.73
C ILE A 44 -29.00 18.17 -11.00
N LEU A 45 -28.24 17.78 -12.04
CA LEU A 45 -28.81 17.49 -13.36
C LEU A 45 -29.46 16.11 -13.46
N ILE A 46 -28.95 15.13 -12.72
CA ILE A 46 -29.38 13.71 -12.80
C ILE A 46 -30.33 13.38 -11.66
N GLU A 47 -29.92 13.64 -10.42
CA GLU A 47 -30.71 13.30 -9.21
C GLU A 47 -31.75 14.38 -8.86
N GLY A 48 -31.69 15.55 -9.49
CA GLY A 48 -32.61 16.66 -9.22
C GLY A 48 -32.44 17.29 -7.84
N ALA A 49 -31.31 17.06 -7.16
CA ALA A 49 -31.03 17.62 -5.85
C ALA A 49 -30.83 19.14 -5.93
N GLY A 50 -31.36 19.88 -4.96
CA GLY A 50 -31.16 21.34 -4.90
C GLY A 50 -29.69 21.71 -4.65
N PRO A 51 -29.20 22.86 -5.16
CA PRO A 51 -27.81 23.28 -4.97
C PRO A 51 -27.38 23.35 -3.50
N ALA A 52 -28.28 23.79 -2.60
CA ALA A 52 -28.01 23.84 -1.17
C ALA A 52 -27.87 22.44 -0.54
N ALA A 53 -28.68 21.46 -0.99
CA ALA A 53 -28.59 20.08 -0.53
C ALA A 53 -27.25 19.44 -0.96
N MET A 54 -26.81 19.71 -2.19
CA MET A 54 -25.51 19.22 -2.70
C MET A 54 -24.32 19.76 -1.89
N VAL A 55 -24.36 21.02 -1.43
CA VAL A 55 -23.35 21.55 -0.51
C VAL A 55 -23.37 20.81 0.82
N GLY A 56 -24.56 20.50 1.35
CA GLY A 56 -24.72 19.69 2.56
C GLY A 56 -24.07 18.31 2.42
N TYR A 57 -24.39 17.58 1.35
CA TYR A 57 -23.80 16.26 1.08
C TYR A 57 -22.28 16.31 0.94
N TRP A 58 -21.76 17.33 0.25
CA TRP A 58 -20.32 17.52 0.12
C TRP A 58 -19.66 17.77 1.47
N TYR A 59 -20.26 18.61 2.33
CA TYR A 59 -19.77 18.91 3.67
C TYR A 59 -19.75 17.66 4.56
N ASP A 60 -20.84 16.90 4.61
CA ASP A 60 -20.95 15.69 5.42
C ASP A 60 -19.95 14.61 4.95
N GLY A 61 -19.81 14.46 3.63
CA GLY A 61 -18.82 13.57 3.02
C GLY A 61 -17.39 13.99 3.34
N PHE A 62 -17.09 15.29 3.30
CA PHE A 62 -15.75 15.82 3.59
C PHE A 62 -15.29 15.45 5.00
N TRP A 63 -16.11 15.63 6.02
CA TRP A 63 -15.71 15.34 7.41
C TRP A 63 -15.58 13.84 7.68
N THR A 64 -16.43 13.03 7.07
CA THR A 64 -16.33 11.56 7.13
C THR A 64 -14.99 11.10 6.52
N LEU A 65 -14.67 11.58 5.32
CA LEU A 65 -13.43 11.23 4.62
C LEU A 65 -12.19 11.84 5.28
N LEU A 66 -12.29 13.01 5.90
CA LEU A 66 -11.20 13.62 6.66
C LEU A 66 -10.81 12.75 7.85
N THR A 67 -11.80 12.28 8.62
CA THR A 67 -11.56 11.41 9.78
C THR A 67 -10.86 10.13 9.36
N PHE A 68 -11.36 9.48 8.30
CA PHE A 68 -10.70 8.31 7.70
C PHE A 68 -9.29 8.63 7.19
N GLY A 69 -9.12 9.75 6.47
CA GLY A 69 -7.85 10.20 5.94
C GLY A 69 -6.80 10.44 7.03
N MET A 70 -7.20 11.03 8.16
CA MET A 70 -6.31 11.24 9.31
C MET A 70 -5.82 9.93 9.92
N GLN A 71 -6.68 8.90 9.99
CA GLN A 71 -6.27 7.56 10.43
C GLN A 71 -5.19 6.99 9.50
N MET A 72 -5.37 7.11 8.19
CA MET A 72 -4.39 6.63 7.19
C MET A 72 -3.07 7.42 7.25
N VAL A 73 -3.14 8.74 7.46
CA VAL A 73 -1.95 9.59 7.67
C VAL A 73 -1.17 9.14 8.90
N LEU A 74 -1.85 8.84 10.01
CA LEU A 74 -1.19 8.35 11.22
C LEU A 74 -0.52 6.99 11.00
N ILE A 75 -1.15 6.06 10.29
CA ILE A 75 -0.54 4.76 9.94
C ILE A 75 0.76 4.97 9.14
N LEU A 76 0.75 5.84 8.13
CA LEU A 76 1.93 6.12 7.32
C LEU A 76 3.02 6.87 8.10
N ALA A 77 2.65 7.92 8.84
CA ALA A 77 3.59 8.73 9.60
C ALA A 77 4.27 7.93 10.71
N THR A 78 3.50 7.13 11.46
CA THR A 78 4.05 6.23 12.49
C THR A 78 4.92 5.13 11.88
N GLY A 79 4.49 4.53 10.77
CA GLY A 79 5.29 3.56 10.02
C GLY A 79 6.62 4.14 9.58
N TYR A 80 6.62 5.39 9.11
CA TYR A 80 7.83 6.13 8.74
C TYR A 80 8.76 6.36 9.94
N VAL A 81 8.24 6.90 11.04
CA VAL A 81 9.07 7.15 12.24
C VAL A 81 9.72 5.86 12.74
N VAL A 82 8.97 4.75 12.77
CA VAL A 82 9.51 3.44 13.19
C VAL A 82 10.53 2.93 12.19
N ALA A 83 10.29 3.03 10.88
CA ALA A 83 11.21 2.55 9.85
C ALA A 83 12.61 3.18 9.95
N TYR A 84 12.66 4.48 10.25
CA TYR A 84 13.90 5.23 10.39
C TYR A 84 14.54 5.13 11.78
N HIS A 85 13.89 4.44 12.73
CA HIS A 85 14.43 4.27 14.06
C HIS A 85 15.75 3.46 14.01
N PRO A 86 16.81 3.85 14.74
CA PRO A 86 18.11 3.18 14.70
C PRO A 86 18.05 1.67 15.01
N LEU A 87 17.09 1.24 15.83
CA LEU A 87 16.90 -0.19 16.12
C LEU A 87 16.45 -0.98 14.89
N VAL A 88 15.54 -0.44 14.07
CA VAL A 88 15.06 -1.11 12.86
C VAL A 88 16.20 -1.23 11.86
N ARG A 89 16.97 -0.15 11.65
CA ARG A 89 18.13 -0.18 10.78
C ARG A 89 19.17 -1.23 11.21
N ARG A 90 19.51 -1.30 12.51
CA ARG A 90 20.41 -2.34 13.04
C ARG A 90 19.83 -3.75 12.87
N GLY A 91 18.52 -3.91 13.02
CA GLY A 91 17.82 -5.17 12.78
C GLY A 91 17.95 -5.62 11.34
N ILE A 92 17.69 -4.72 10.39
CA ILE A 92 17.85 -4.96 8.95
C ILE A 92 19.29 -5.37 8.63
N GLU A 93 20.30 -4.61 9.10
CA GLU A 93 21.71 -4.93 8.89
C GLU A 93 22.08 -6.33 9.42
N ARG A 94 21.57 -6.72 10.59
CA ARG A 94 21.78 -8.07 11.14
C ARG A 94 21.13 -9.15 10.28
N LEU A 95 19.88 -8.93 9.87
CA LEU A 95 19.12 -9.89 9.05
C LEU A 95 19.81 -10.11 7.70
N THR A 96 20.31 -9.05 7.07
CA THR A 96 21.00 -9.15 5.77
C THR A 96 22.31 -9.95 5.78
N ARG A 97 22.86 -10.24 6.97
CA ARG A 97 24.07 -11.08 7.11
C ARG A 97 23.77 -12.58 7.18
N ILE A 98 22.52 -12.97 7.42
CA ILE A 98 22.12 -14.37 7.62
C ILE A 98 22.24 -15.20 6.33
N PRO A 99 21.81 -14.72 5.14
CA PRO A 99 21.85 -15.52 3.92
C PRO A 99 23.26 -15.89 3.49
N ASN A 100 23.40 -17.11 2.95
CA ASN A 100 24.65 -17.64 2.40
C ASN A 100 24.66 -17.68 0.87
N ASP A 101 23.49 -17.55 0.22
CA ASP A 101 23.35 -17.52 -1.23
C ASP A 101 22.26 -16.52 -1.67
N GLY A 102 22.20 -16.24 -2.98
CA GLY A 102 21.25 -15.28 -3.54
C GLY A 102 19.77 -15.70 -3.43
N ARG A 103 19.46 -17.00 -3.40
CA ARG A 103 18.08 -17.49 -3.26
C ARG A 103 17.59 -17.26 -1.82
N GLN A 104 18.42 -17.59 -0.84
CA GLN A 104 18.16 -17.31 0.58
C GLN A 104 17.98 -15.82 0.82
N ALA A 105 18.77 -14.97 0.15
CA ALA A 105 18.63 -13.52 0.24
C ALA A 105 17.25 -13.05 -0.24
N VAL A 106 16.81 -13.51 -1.41
CA VAL A 106 15.48 -13.17 -1.97
C VAL A 106 14.35 -13.66 -1.06
N VAL A 107 14.41 -14.91 -0.60
CA VAL A 107 13.37 -15.47 0.29
C VAL A 107 13.31 -14.70 1.60
N LEU A 108 14.46 -14.39 2.21
CA LEU A 108 14.51 -13.65 3.47
C LEU A 108 13.89 -12.25 3.32
N VAL A 109 14.26 -11.53 2.25
CA VAL A 109 13.69 -10.21 1.96
C VAL A 109 12.17 -10.30 1.79
N GLY A 110 11.69 -11.27 1.01
CA GLY A 110 10.25 -11.46 0.75
C GLY A 110 9.47 -11.80 2.01
N VAL A 111 9.94 -12.76 2.80
CA VAL A 111 9.27 -13.18 4.04
C VAL A 111 9.22 -12.04 5.06
N ILE A 112 10.33 -11.33 5.28
CA ILE A 112 10.33 -10.19 6.22
C ILE A 112 9.42 -9.08 5.70
N ALA A 113 9.47 -8.75 4.40
CA ALA A 113 8.59 -7.74 3.82
C ALA A 113 7.12 -8.12 4.02
N MET A 114 6.75 -9.39 3.80
CA MET A 114 5.39 -9.88 4.03
C MET A 114 4.98 -9.81 5.49
N VAL A 115 5.82 -10.23 6.43
CA VAL A 115 5.51 -10.20 7.88
C VAL A 115 5.37 -8.77 8.37
N VAL A 116 6.31 -7.89 8.04
CA VAL A 116 6.27 -6.48 8.49
C VAL A 116 5.05 -5.78 7.91
N THR A 117 4.75 -6.00 6.63
CA THR A 117 3.58 -5.43 5.96
C THR A 117 2.26 -5.98 6.52
N TRP A 118 2.24 -7.27 6.90
CA TRP A 118 1.09 -7.90 7.56
C TRP A 118 0.81 -7.31 8.94
N ILE A 119 1.86 -6.97 9.71
CA ILE A 119 1.70 -6.28 11.00
C ILE A 119 1.24 -4.84 10.78
N GLN A 120 1.93 -4.10 9.91
CA GLN A 120 1.69 -2.69 9.65
C GLN A 120 2.14 -2.35 8.22
N TRP A 121 1.18 -2.07 7.33
CA TRP A 121 1.46 -1.92 5.90
C TRP A 121 2.26 -0.65 5.55
N GLY A 122 2.05 0.45 6.27
CA GLY A 122 2.83 1.69 6.12
C GLY A 122 4.31 1.56 6.47
N LEU A 123 4.65 0.74 7.47
CA LEU A 123 6.01 0.36 7.83
C LEU A 123 6.60 -0.58 6.77
N GLY A 124 5.80 -1.56 6.32
CA GLY A 124 6.14 -2.52 5.28
C GLY A 124 6.63 -1.86 3.98
N LEU A 125 5.96 -0.79 3.54
CA LEU A 125 6.34 0.03 2.39
C LEU A 125 7.81 0.48 2.44
N ILE A 126 8.25 0.94 3.60
CA ILE A 126 9.59 1.53 3.77
C ILE A 126 10.61 0.42 4.06
N VAL A 127 10.29 -0.47 5.01
CA VAL A 127 11.19 -1.55 5.42
C VAL A 127 11.49 -2.50 4.26
N GLY A 128 10.53 -2.84 3.42
CA GLY A 128 10.74 -3.69 2.25
C GLY A 128 11.78 -3.11 1.28
N ALA A 129 11.66 -1.82 0.97
CA ALA A 129 12.60 -1.11 0.11
C ALA A 129 14.01 -0.98 0.75
N VAL A 130 14.07 -0.61 2.03
CA VAL A 130 15.36 -0.49 2.76
C VAL A 130 16.05 -1.86 2.86
N LEU A 131 15.31 -2.91 3.17
CA LEU A 131 15.82 -4.27 3.29
C LEU A 131 16.35 -4.81 1.94
N ALA A 132 15.61 -4.61 0.84
CA ALA A 132 16.07 -4.99 -0.50
C ALA A 132 17.36 -4.27 -0.90
N ARG A 133 17.44 -2.95 -0.64
CA ARG A 133 18.65 -2.15 -0.90
C ARG A 133 19.83 -2.62 -0.06
N GLU A 134 19.62 -2.83 1.23
CA GLU A 134 20.67 -3.24 2.16
C GLU A 134 21.16 -4.67 1.88
N MET A 135 20.25 -5.58 1.52
CA MET A 135 20.61 -6.92 1.08
C MET A 135 21.46 -6.90 -0.19
N GLY A 136 21.10 -6.06 -1.17
CA GLY A 136 21.90 -5.89 -2.39
C GLY A 136 23.32 -5.37 -2.09
N ARG A 137 23.44 -4.40 -1.17
CA ARG A 137 24.74 -3.90 -0.69
C ARG A 137 25.57 -5.00 -0.03
N GLN A 138 24.99 -5.73 0.92
CA GLN A 138 25.67 -6.85 1.59
C GLN A 138 26.07 -7.96 0.63
N ALA A 139 25.21 -8.28 -0.35
CA ALA A 139 25.52 -9.27 -1.36
C ALA A 139 26.72 -8.84 -2.22
N HIS A 140 26.76 -7.58 -2.65
CA HIS A 140 27.89 -7.03 -3.38
C HIS A 140 29.19 -7.06 -2.57
N GLU A 141 29.16 -6.60 -1.31
CA GLU A 141 30.32 -6.58 -0.41
C GLU A 141 30.88 -7.99 -0.13
N ARG A 142 30.01 -9.00 -0.10
CA ARG A 142 30.39 -10.40 0.16
C ARG A 142 30.67 -11.22 -1.11
N GLY A 143 30.54 -10.63 -2.30
CA GLY A 143 30.68 -11.34 -3.57
C GLY A 143 29.60 -12.39 -3.83
N LEU A 144 28.41 -12.24 -3.23
CA LEU A 144 27.27 -13.12 -3.45
C LEU A 144 26.58 -12.79 -4.78
N SER A 145 26.38 -13.79 -5.62
CA SER A 145 25.62 -13.64 -6.86
C SER A 145 24.13 -13.52 -6.57
N VAL A 146 23.59 -12.30 -6.69
CA VAL A 146 22.16 -12.02 -6.51
C VAL A 146 21.64 -11.14 -7.63
N HIS A 147 20.43 -11.45 -8.12
CA HIS A 147 19.77 -10.63 -9.13
C HIS A 147 19.06 -9.46 -8.44
N TYR A 148 19.65 -8.27 -8.47
CA TYR A 148 19.15 -7.11 -7.72
C TYR A 148 17.66 -6.77 -8.01
N PRO A 149 17.17 -6.80 -9.26
CA PRO A 149 15.74 -6.64 -9.54
C PRO A 149 14.84 -7.65 -8.81
N LEU A 150 15.32 -8.88 -8.58
CA LEU A 150 14.55 -9.89 -7.87
C LEU A 150 14.47 -9.59 -6.37
N LEU A 151 15.51 -8.99 -5.79
CA LEU A 151 15.46 -8.46 -4.41
C LEU A 151 14.45 -7.32 -4.30
N CYS A 152 14.39 -6.44 -5.30
CA CYS A 152 13.39 -5.37 -5.32
C CYS A 152 11.97 -5.95 -5.36
N VAL A 153 11.71 -6.92 -6.24
CA VAL A 153 10.42 -7.63 -6.30
C VAL A 153 10.10 -8.29 -4.96
N ALA A 154 11.07 -8.96 -4.33
CA ALA A 154 10.90 -9.55 -3.00
C ALA A 154 10.52 -8.51 -1.94
N GLY A 155 11.17 -7.33 -1.94
CA GLY A 155 10.85 -6.24 -1.04
C GLY A 155 9.41 -5.70 -1.22
N TYR A 156 8.86 -5.82 -2.43
CA TYR A 156 7.48 -5.46 -2.75
C TYR A 156 6.45 -6.55 -2.44
N MET A 157 6.86 -7.80 -2.15
CA MET A 157 5.91 -8.89 -1.90
C MET A 157 4.94 -8.60 -0.75
N GLY A 158 5.36 -7.84 0.26
CA GLY A 158 4.44 -7.41 1.32
C GLY A 158 3.27 -6.59 0.78
N MET A 159 3.54 -5.63 -0.11
CA MET A 159 2.51 -4.85 -0.78
C MET A 159 1.73 -5.64 -1.83
N GLY A 160 2.32 -6.67 -2.43
CA GLY A 160 1.62 -7.52 -3.39
C GLY A 160 0.67 -8.52 -2.72
N LEU A 161 1.02 -9.02 -1.53
CA LEU A 161 0.40 -10.23 -0.98
C LEU A 161 -0.26 -10.05 0.38
N THR A 162 0.30 -9.24 1.29
CA THR A 162 -0.14 -9.23 2.70
C THR A 162 -0.69 -7.90 3.22
N TRP A 163 -0.58 -6.80 2.46
CA TRP A 163 -0.92 -5.45 2.95
C TRP A 163 -2.38 -5.25 3.35
N HIS A 164 -3.33 -5.82 2.61
CA HIS A 164 -4.76 -5.72 2.92
C HIS A 164 -5.28 -6.86 3.80
N TRP A 165 -4.52 -7.93 3.91
CA TRP A 165 -4.84 -9.12 4.71
C TRP A 165 -4.16 -9.08 6.11
N GLY A 166 -3.49 -7.98 6.43
CA GLY A 166 -2.81 -7.77 7.69
C GLY A 166 -3.68 -7.32 8.86
N LEU A 167 -3.07 -7.27 10.04
CA LEU A 167 -3.64 -6.67 11.25
C LEU A 167 -4.05 -5.21 11.05
N ALA A 168 -3.35 -4.51 10.15
CA ALA A 168 -3.60 -3.11 9.80
C ALA A 168 -4.48 -2.94 8.54
N GLY A 169 -5.18 -4.00 8.08
CA GLY A 169 -6.07 -3.93 6.93
C GLY A 169 -7.30 -3.05 7.23
N SER A 170 -7.49 -1.97 6.47
CA SER A 170 -8.61 -1.04 6.69
C SER A 170 -9.98 -1.70 6.50
N ALA A 171 -10.15 -2.56 5.50
CA ALA A 171 -11.40 -3.28 5.26
C ALA A 171 -11.79 -4.24 6.40
N PRO A 172 -10.93 -5.19 6.85
CA PRO A 172 -11.29 -6.09 7.96
C PRO A 172 -11.47 -5.35 9.29
N LEU A 173 -10.72 -4.28 9.55
CA LEU A 173 -10.92 -3.46 10.76
C LEU A 173 -12.24 -2.70 10.74
N LEU A 174 -12.62 -2.14 9.59
CA LEU A 174 -13.90 -1.44 9.43
C LEU A 174 -15.09 -2.41 9.65
N MET A 175 -15.00 -3.63 9.13
CA MET A 175 -16.05 -4.66 9.31
C MET A 175 -16.22 -5.12 10.76
N ASN A 176 -15.19 -4.97 11.59
CA ASN A 176 -15.22 -5.28 13.02
C ASN A 176 -15.51 -4.04 13.89
N THR A 177 -15.73 -2.87 13.30
CA THR A 177 -16.05 -1.64 14.05
C THR A 177 -17.57 -1.53 14.23
N PRO A 178 -18.07 -1.34 15.47
CA PRO A 178 -19.47 -1.03 15.72
C PRO A 178 -19.96 0.17 14.91
N ASP A 179 -21.21 0.15 14.46
CA ASP A 179 -21.84 1.23 13.70
C ASP A 179 -21.10 1.57 12.38
N ASN A 180 -20.47 0.58 11.75
CA ASN A 180 -19.92 0.77 10.42
C ASN A 180 -21.04 0.91 9.37
N ILE A 181 -20.73 1.64 8.29
CA ILE A 181 -21.70 1.98 7.24
C ILE A 181 -22.39 0.76 6.61
N PHE A 182 -21.75 -0.41 6.62
CA PHE A 182 -22.26 -1.61 5.96
C PHE A 182 -23.28 -2.34 6.83
N VAL A 183 -23.12 -2.27 8.15
CA VAL A 183 -24.12 -2.74 9.12
C VAL A 183 -25.30 -1.77 9.16
N GLU A 184 -25.06 -0.46 9.15
CA GLU A 184 -26.13 0.56 9.14
C GLU A 184 -27.01 0.48 7.88
N GLN A 185 -26.41 0.17 6.72
CA GLN A 185 -27.12 0.02 5.46
C GLN A 185 -27.78 -1.37 5.30
N GLY A 186 -27.66 -2.26 6.29
CA GLY A 186 -28.23 -3.61 6.24
C GLY A 186 -27.60 -4.51 5.17
N ILE A 187 -26.40 -4.17 4.69
CA ILE A 187 -25.64 -4.96 3.71
C ILE A 187 -25.05 -6.20 4.39
N VAL A 188 -24.75 -6.11 5.68
CA VAL A 188 -24.19 -7.20 6.50
C VAL A 188 -25.03 -7.37 7.76
N ASP A 189 -25.38 -8.62 8.09
CA ASP A 189 -26.26 -8.97 9.22
C ASP A 189 -25.67 -8.67 10.61
N GLY A 190 -24.38 -8.29 10.68
CA GLY A 190 -23.69 -7.98 11.93
C GLY A 190 -22.18 -7.76 11.75
N LEU A 191 -21.48 -7.58 12.86
CA LEU A 191 -20.03 -7.38 12.87
C LEU A 191 -19.29 -8.67 12.46
N ILE A 192 -18.32 -8.54 11.55
CA ILE A 192 -17.44 -9.64 11.16
C ILE A 192 -16.13 -9.49 11.94
N SER A 193 -15.87 -10.45 12.82
CA SER A 193 -14.69 -10.41 13.70
C SER A 193 -13.38 -10.60 12.93
N THR A 194 -12.28 -10.09 13.49
CA THR A 194 -10.93 -10.34 12.98
C THR A 194 -10.55 -11.83 12.99
N SER A 195 -11.19 -12.65 13.84
CA SER A 195 -11.01 -14.11 13.83
C SER A 195 -11.57 -14.77 12.56
N GLN A 196 -12.58 -14.17 11.95
CA GLN A 196 -13.22 -14.65 10.72
C GLN A 196 -12.65 -13.99 9.45
N THR A 197 -11.81 -12.97 9.59
CA THR A 197 -11.15 -12.27 8.49
C THR A 197 -9.64 -12.45 8.54
N VAL A 198 -8.92 -11.64 9.31
CA VAL A 198 -7.46 -11.61 9.38
C VAL A 198 -6.87 -12.95 9.84
N PHE A 199 -7.51 -13.62 10.79
CA PHE A 199 -7.05 -14.90 11.34
C PHE A 199 -7.82 -16.11 10.82
N SER A 200 -8.63 -15.96 9.78
CA SER A 200 -9.37 -17.10 9.24
C SER A 200 -8.48 -18.02 8.42
N LEU A 201 -8.52 -19.32 8.75
CA LEU A 201 -7.85 -20.39 8.01
C LEU A 201 -8.42 -20.60 6.60
N SER A 202 -9.67 -20.18 6.34
CA SER A 202 -10.31 -20.35 5.03
C SER A 202 -9.62 -19.56 3.90
N LEU A 203 -8.82 -18.53 4.22
CA LEU A 203 -8.05 -17.75 3.26
C LEU A 203 -6.80 -18.47 2.74
N ILE A 204 -6.27 -19.47 3.46
CA ILE A 204 -5.13 -20.28 3.01
C ILE A 204 -5.53 -21.24 1.87
N HIS A 205 -6.83 -21.48 1.68
CA HIS A 205 -7.36 -22.41 0.67
C HIS A 205 -7.73 -21.77 -0.68
N ILE A 206 -7.58 -20.44 -0.84
CA ILE A 206 -7.98 -19.69 -2.06
C ILE A 206 -6.77 -19.27 -2.93
N SER A 207 -5.57 -19.79 -2.66
CA SER A 207 -4.38 -19.61 -3.51
C SER A 207 -3.98 -20.88 -4.24
#